data_AF-A0A1M6B1M3-F1
#
_entry.id   AF-A0A1M6B1M3-F1
#
_cell.length_a   1.000
_cell.length_b   1.000
_cell.length_c   1.000
_cell.angle_alpha   90.00
_cell.angle_beta   90.00
_cell.angle_gamma   90.00
#
_symmetry.space_group_name_H-M   'P 1'
#
loop_
_entity.id
_entity.type
_entity.pdbx_description
1 polymer ?
#
loop_
_entity_poly.entity_id
_entity_poly.type
_entity_poly.pdbx_seq_one_letter_code
_entity_poly.pdbx_strand_id
1 'polypeptide(L)' 'MLVLGRKPEEYVMIGDNIKVKVVKAENGSLRLAIDAPKDVTITRGEVWENKNKI' A
#
# COMPACT_ATOMS: atom_id res chain seq x y z
N MET A 1 -6.91 6.68 12.75
CA MET A 1 -7.18 5.94 11.50
C MET A 1 -7.92 6.86 10.55
N LEU A 2 -7.39 7.08 9.34
CA LEU A 2 -8.04 7.87 8.28
C LEU A 2 -8.53 6.90 7.20
N VAL A 3 -9.76 7.07 6.72
CA VAL A 3 -10.38 6.18 5.72
C VAL A 3 -10.73 6.98 4.49
N LEU A 4 -10.21 6.57 3.33
CA LEU A 4 -10.44 7.23 2.04
C LEU A 4 -10.86 6.18 1.01
N GLY A 5 -11.99 6.39 0.33
CA GLY A 5 -12.37 5.57 -0.83
C GLY A 5 -11.63 6.04 -2.08
N ARG A 6 -10.99 5.11 -2.81
CA ARG A 6 -10.29 5.34 -4.08
C ARG A 6 -10.82 4.39 -5.16
N LYS A 7 -11.00 4.89 -6.39
CA LYS A 7 -11.29 4.10 -7.58
C LYS A 7 -10.00 3.46 -8.13
N PRO A 8 -10.09 2.43 -8.98
CA PRO A 8 -8.93 1.96 -9.74
C PRO A 8 -8.24 3.12 -10.45
N GLU A 9 -6.92 3.09 -10.42
CA GLU A 9 -6.01 4.12 -10.93
C GLU A 9 -5.87 5.41 -10.12
N GLU A 10 -6.71 5.64 -9.11
CA GLU A 10 -6.50 6.73 -8.17
C GLU A 10 -5.41 6.38 -7.15
N TYR A 11 -4.82 7.42 -6.56
CA TYR A 11 -3.75 7.26 -5.58
C TYR A 11 -3.92 8.18 -4.37
N VAL A 12 -3.17 7.86 -3.32
CA VAL A 12 -3.01 8.65 -2.10
C VAL A 12 -1.52 8.92 -1.92
N MET A 13 -1.17 10.14 -1.52
CA MET A 13 0.18 10.52 -1.13
C MET A 13 0.31 10.45 0.41
N ILE A 14 1.42 9.91 0.90
CA ILE A 14 1.80 9.94 2.32
C ILE A 14 3.09 10.76 2.43
N GLY A 15 2.99 11.96 3.02
CA GLY A 15 4.03 12.97 2.88
C GLY A 15 4.28 13.31 1.42
N ASP A 16 5.53 13.59 1.07
CA ASP A 16 5.92 14.00 -0.29
C ASP A 16 6.53 12.88 -1.13
N ASN A 17 6.90 11.76 -0.50
CA ASN A 17 7.76 10.74 -1.12
C ASN A 17 7.10 9.37 -1.30
N ILE A 18 5.94 9.13 -0.69
CA ILE A 18 5.27 7.83 -0.76
C ILE A 18 3.94 7.97 -1.51
N LYS A 19 3.77 7.20 -2.58
CA LYS A 19 2.55 7.15 -3.38
C LYS A 19 1.95 5.76 -3.32
N VAL A 20 0.69 5.66 -2.93
CA VAL A 20 -0.08 4.42 -2.88
C VAL A 20 -1.19 4.49 -3.93
N LYS A 21 -1.07 3.70 -5.01
CA LYS A 21 -2.03 3.63 -6.12
C LYS A 21 -2.88 2.38 -6.00
N VAL A 22 -4.19 2.52 -6.20
CA VAL A 22 -5.11 1.38 -6.31
C VAL A 22 -5.06 0.85 -7.73
N VAL A 23 -4.78 -0.44 -7.88
CA VAL A 23 -4.68 -1.13 -9.17
C VAL A 23 -5.71 -2.24 -9.22
N LYS A 24 -6.48 -2.31 -10.30
CA LYS A 24 -7.39 -3.42 -10.54
C LYS A 24 -6.65 -4.51 -11.31
N ALA A 25 -6.63 -5.73 -10.77
CA ALA A 25 -6.12 -6.90 -11.46
C ALA A 25 -7.19 -7.48 -12.41
N GLU A 26 -6.74 -8.23 -13.42
CA GLU A 26 -7.62 -8.83 -14.44
C GLU A 26 -8.66 -9.79 -13.84
N ASN A 27 -8.31 -10.47 -12.74
CA ASN A 27 -9.23 -11.36 -12.00
C ASN A 27 -10.24 -10.60 -11.11
N GLY A 28 -10.31 -9.27 -11.23
CA GLY A 28 -11.20 -8.42 -10.44
C GLY A 28 -10.70 -8.10 -9.04
N SER A 29 -9.55 -8.61 -8.61
CA SER A 29 -8.99 -8.26 -7.30
C SER A 29 -8.40 -6.84 -7.30
N LEU A 30 -8.46 -6.18 -6.14
CA LEU A 30 -7.78 -4.91 -5.93
C LEU A 30 -6.37 -5.18 -5.40
N ARG A 31 -5.41 -4.49 -6.00
CA ARG A 31 -3.99 -4.49 -5.61
C ARG A 31 -3.59 -3.07 -5.22
N LEU A 32 -2.56 -2.97 -4.40
CA LEU A 32 -1.92 -1.70 -4.07
C LEU A 32 -0.54 -1.67 -4.70
N ALA A 33 -0.28 -0.66 -5.53
CA ALA A 33 1.06 -0.34 -5.99
C ALA A 33 1.61 0.76 -5.08
N ILE A 34 2.77 0.50 -4.46
CA ILE A 34 3.41 1.42 -3.52
C ILE A 34 4.73 1.85 -4.14
N ASP A 35 4.86 3.15 -4.39
CA ASP A 35 6.08 3.80 -4.83
C ASP A 35 6.63 4.58 -3.64
N ALA A 36 7.84 4.23 -3.20
CA ALA A 36 8.48 4.78 -2.02
C ALA A 36 10.01 4.76 -2.18
N PRO A 37 10.73 5.65 -1.47
CA PRO A 37 12.19 5.63 -1.41
C PRO A 37 12.76 4.31 -0.89
N LYS A 38 13.99 3.98 -1.28
CA LYS A 38 14.65 2.71 -0.91
C LYS A 38 14.95 2.57 0.58
N ASP A 39 15.06 3.68 1.30
CA ASP A 39 15.25 3.71 2.76
C ASP A 39 13.98 3.30 3.52
N VAL A 40 12.82 3.36 2.87
CA VAL A 40 11.54 2.96 3.48
C VAL A 40 11.30 1.47 3.23
N THR A 41 11.34 0.69 4.31
CA THR A 41 11.05 -0.75 4.24
C THR A 41 9.55 -1.01 4.15
N ILE A 42 9.11 -1.70 3.10
CA ILE A 42 7.71 -2.13 2.92
C ILE A 42 7.62 -3.63 3.19
N THR A 43 6.78 -4.02 4.16
CA THR A 43 6.54 -5.43 4.52
C THR A 43 5.05 -5.72 4.51
N ARG A 44 4.66 -6.91 4.07
CA ARG A 44 3.27 -7.39 4.13
C ARG A 44 2.82 -7.52 5.59
N GLY A 45 1.59 -7.09 5.91
CA GLY A 45 1.11 -7.01 7.29
C GLY A 45 1.25 -8.34 8.04
N GLU A 46 0.80 -9.43 7.44
CA GLU A 46 0.87 -10.78 8.02
C GLU A 46 2.32 -11.24 8.28
N VAL A 47 3.29 -10.78 7.47
CA VAL A 47 4.71 -11.08 7.66
C VAL A 47 5.28 -10.24 8.79
N TRP A 48 4.89 -8.96 8.85
CA TRP A 48 5.28 -8.06 9.92
C TRP A 48 4.74 -8.53 11.28
N GLU A 49 3.47 -8.91 11.34
CA GLU A 49 2.84 -9.44 12.56
C GLU A 49 3.53 -10.72 13.03
N ASN A 50 3.84 -11.65 12.11
CA ASN A 50 4.56 -12.88 12.48
C ASN A 50 5.98 -12.62 13.01
N LYS A 51 6.69 -11.62 12.49
CA LYS A 51 8.03 -11.24 12.99
C LYS A 51 7.99 -10.56 14.36
N ASN A 52 6.90 -9.88 14.69
CA ASN A 52 6.77 -9.06 15.90
C ASN A 52 5.86 -9.69 16.97
N LYS A 53 5.41 -10.93 16.76
CA LYS A 53 4.81 -11.73 17.83
C LYS A 53 5.90 -12.10 18.83
N ILE A 54 5.86 -11.44 19.98
CA ILE A 54 6.55 -11.82 21.21
C ILE A 54 5.78 -12.97 21.86
#